data_AF-A0A0A0CZD9-F1
#
_entry.id   AF-A0A0A0CZD9-F1
#
_cell.length_a   1.000
_cell.length_b   1.000
_cell.length_c   1.000
_cell.angle_alpha   90.00
_cell.angle_beta   90.00
_cell.angle_gamma   90.00
#
_symmetry.space_group_name_H-M   'P 1'
#
loop_
_entity.id
_entity.type
_entity.pdbx_description
1 polymer ?
#
loop_
_entity_poly.entity_id
_entity_poly.type
_entity_poly.pdbx_seq_one_letter_code
_entity_poly.pdbx_strand_id
1 'polypeptide(L)'
;MHSAGQRLRGQFEIGVLGVQDRDGELPPGIRGSGMVLTPGEVQLEALRAYRSALRCLGAHVGAVVEAVCCHEQDVSAVAGRQGRHRDRVMGVLEDGLKTLADHYRLTGRDDPAPDKGTRGPRPRAIGVP
;
A
#
# COMPACT_ATOMS: atom_id res chain seq x y z
N MET A 1 4.12 5.56 4.26
CA MET A 1 4.85 5.33 3.00
C MET A 1 5.21 3.85 2.79
N HIS A 2 5.75 3.13 3.79
CA HIS A 2 5.99 1.67 3.71
C HIS A 2 4.79 0.83 3.19
N SER A 3 3.57 1.24 3.55
CA SER A 3 2.33 0.54 3.21
C SER A 3 2.01 0.53 1.69
N ALA A 4 2.45 1.53 0.93
CA ALA A 4 2.15 1.61 -0.51
C ALA A 4 2.98 0.61 -1.33
N GLY A 5 4.28 0.47 -1.00
CA GLY A 5 5.16 -0.51 -1.62
C GLY A 5 4.75 -1.96 -1.29
N GLN A 6 4.37 -2.23 -0.04
CA GLN A 6 3.85 -3.54 0.37
C GLN A 6 2.54 -3.89 -0.36
N ARG A 7 1.64 -2.93 -0.54
CA ARG A 7 0.38 -3.15 -1.27
C ARG A 7 0.61 -3.45 -2.75
N LEU A 8 1.55 -2.74 -3.39
CA LEU A 8 1.97 -3.04 -4.76
C LEU A 8 2.56 -4.45 -4.86
N ARG A 9 3.43 -4.81 -3.91
CA ARG A 9 4.04 -6.14 -3.85
C ARG A 9 2.99 -7.25 -3.74
N GLY A 10 2.00 -7.11 -2.84
CA GLY A 10 0.94 -8.10 -2.71
C GLY A 10 0.13 -8.27 -4.01
N GLN A 11 -0.16 -7.17 -4.72
CA GLN A 11 -0.83 -7.23 -6.03
C GLN A 11 0.04 -7.91 -7.10
N PHE A 12 1.36 -7.70 -7.07
CA PHE A 12 2.30 -8.39 -7.94
C PHE A 12 2.38 -9.89 -7.63
N GLU A 13 2.51 -10.27 -6.36
CA GLU A 13 2.59 -11.66 -5.92
C GLU A 13 1.32 -12.43 -6.30
N ILE A 14 0.15 -11.86 -6.05
CA ILE A 14 -1.13 -12.50 -6.38
C ILE A 14 -1.39 -12.47 -7.89
N GLY A 15 -1.24 -11.30 -8.52
CA GLY A 15 -1.64 -11.07 -9.91
C GLY A 15 -0.65 -11.59 -10.96
N VAL A 16 0.65 -11.53 -10.67
CA VAL A 16 1.73 -11.91 -11.61
C VAL A 16 2.32 -13.26 -11.24
N LEU A 17 2.65 -13.49 -9.97
CA LEU A 17 3.26 -14.75 -9.54
C LEU A 17 2.22 -15.84 -9.22
N GLY A 18 0.94 -15.48 -9.03
CA GLY A 18 -0.11 -16.43 -8.68
C GLY A 18 0.01 -16.97 -7.24
N VAL A 19 0.70 -16.25 -6.35
CA VAL A 19 0.80 -16.60 -4.94
C VAL A 19 -0.59 -16.47 -4.33
N GLN A 20 -1.14 -17.59 -3.87
CA GLN A 20 -2.38 -17.63 -3.11
C GLN A 20 -2.03 -17.76 -1.64
N ASP A 21 -2.39 -16.77 -0.83
CA ASP A 21 -2.35 -16.93 0.60
C ASP A 21 -3.41 -17.98 1.00
N ARG A 22 -2.98 -19.01 1.74
CA ARG A 22 -3.82 -20.16 2.08
C ARG A 22 -4.97 -19.81 3.02
N ASP A 23 -4.94 -18.63 3.64
CA ASP A 23 -5.92 -18.20 4.64
C ASP A 23 -7.01 -17.27 4.09
N GLY A 24 -7.02 -16.99 2.78
CA GLY A 24 -8.18 -16.41 2.10
C GLY A 24 -8.49 -14.94 2.42
N GLU A 25 -7.64 -14.24 3.19
CA GLU A 25 -7.76 -12.80 3.33
C GLU A 25 -7.32 -12.11 2.04
N LEU A 26 -8.30 -11.59 1.31
CA LEU A 26 -8.05 -10.74 0.15
C LEU A 26 -7.27 -9.50 0.60
N PRO A 27 -6.19 -9.11 -0.11
CA PRO A 27 -5.46 -7.91 0.24
C PRO A 27 -6.40 -6.70 0.23
N PRO A 28 -6.21 -5.74 1.15
CA PRO A 28 -7.07 -4.58 1.26
C PRO A 28 -7.13 -3.87 -0.10
N GLY A 29 -8.35 -3.58 -0.58
CA GLY A 29 -8.59 -2.90 -1.87
C GLY A 29 -9.29 -3.75 -2.93
N ILE A 30 -9.34 -5.07 -2.76
CA ILE A 30 -10.20 -5.93 -3.60
C ILE A 30 -11.61 -5.91 -3.00
N ARG A 31 -12.51 -5.10 -3.57
CA ARG A 31 -13.93 -5.11 -3.20
C ARG A 31 -14.62 -6.31 -3.85
N GLY A 32 -14.72 -7.41 -3.13
CA GLY A 32 -15.73 -8.42 -3.42
C GLY A 32 -17.12 -7.83 -3.21
N SER A 33 -17.92 -7.72 -4.26
CA SER A 33 -19.32 -7.29 -4.20
C SER A 33 -20.19 -8.39 -3.58
N GLY A 34 -20.03 -8.68 -2.29
CA GLY A 34 -20.85 -9.67 -1.58
C GLY A 34 -20.79 -11.12 -2.08
N MET A 35 -20.03 -11.39 -3.15
CA MET A 35 -19.73 -12.71 -3.71
C MET A 35 -18.28 -13.05 -3.40
N VAL A 36 -18.07 -14.25 -2.87
CA VAL A 36 -16.73 -14.84 -2.74
C VAL A 36 -16.15 -14.96 -4.14
N LEU A 37 -15.09 -14.21 -4.43
CA LEU A 37 -14.40 -14.29 -5.71
C LEU A 37 -13.72 -15.65 -5.83
N THR A 38 -13.78 -16.24 -7.02
CA THR A 38 -12.96 -17.41 -7.34
C THR A 38 -11.48 -17.02 -7.36
N PRO A 39 -10.54 -17.96 -7.12
CA PRO A 39 -9.11 -17.67 -7.17
C PRO A 39 -8.65 -17.00 -8.47
N GLY A 40 -9.24 -17.36 -9.61
CA GLY A 40 -8.94 -16.76 -10.90
C GLY A 40 -9.40 -15.30 -11.02
N GLU A 41 -10.54 -14.95 -10.42
CA GLU A 41 -11.03 -13.57 -10.38
C GLU A 41 -10.17 -12.70 -9.46
N VAL A 42 -9.72 -13.25 -8.33
CA VAL A 42 -8.80 -12.57 -7.41
C VAL A 42 -7.47 -12.27 -8.09
N GLN A 43 -6.91 -13.24 -8.79
CA GLN A 43 -5.66 -13.06 -9.56
C GLN A 43 -5.83 -12.00 -10.65
N LEU A 44 -6.93 -12.05 -11.40
CA LEU A 44 -7.19 -11.08 -12.46
C LEU A 44 -7.36 -9.66 -11.91
N GLU A 45 -8.06 -9.50 -10.79
CA GLU A 45 -8.25 -8.19 -10.16
C GLU A 45 -6.94 -7.64 -9.58
N ALA A 46 -6.12 -8.49 -8.94
CA ALA A 46 -4.79 -8.13 -8.49
C ALA A 46 -3.88 -7.69 -9.65
N LEU A 47 -3.92 -8.40 -10.79
CA LEU A 47 -3.16 -8.04 -11.99
C LEU A 47 -3.62 -6.69 -12.57
N ARG A 48 -4.93 -6.42 -12.57
CA ARG A 48 -5.49 -5.13 -13.01
C ARG A 48 -5.06 -4.00 -12.09
N ALA A 49 -5.12 -4.21 -10.77
CA ALA A 49 -4.68 -3.24 -9.77
C ALA A 49 -3.18 -2.95 -9.91
N TYR A 50 -2.36 -3.98 -10.07
CA TYR A 50 -0.92 -3.86 -10.32
C TYR A 50 -0.62 -3.01 -11.57
N ARG A 51 -1.26 -3.33 -12.70
CA ARG A 51 -1.09 -2.58 -13.96
C ARG A 51 -1.58 -1.14 -13.83
N SER A 52 -2.66 -0.92 -13.09
CA SER A 52 -3.18 0.43 -12.81
C SER A 52 -2.16 1.26 -12.03
N ALA A 53 -1.57 0.70 -10.99
CA ALA A 53 -0.55 1.35 -10.17
C ALA A 53 0.70 1.71 -10.98
N LEU A 54 1.23 0.78 -11.80
CA LEU A 54 2.38 1.07 -12.67
C LEU A 54 2.08 2.15 -13.72
N ARG A 55 0.87 2.15 -14.30
CA ARG A 55 0.46 3.21 -15.25
C ARG A 55 0.42 4.58 -14.57
N CYS A 56 0.00 4.65 -13.31
CA CYS A 56 -0.02 5.91 -12.56
C CYS A 56 1.38 6.50 -12.34
N LEU A 57 2.40 5.64 -12.24
CA LEU A 57 3.79 6.07 -12.03
C LEU A 57 4.49 6.49 -13.33
N GLY A 58 4.05 5.95 -14.47
CA GLY A 58 4.75 6.09 -15.74
C GLY A 58 6.01 5.22 -15.83
N ALA A 59 6.56 5.10 -17.03
CA ALA A 59 7.58 4.10 -17.34
C ALA A 59 8.86 4.21 -16.50
N HIS A 60 9.36 5.44 -16.28
CA HIS A 60 10.63 5.63 -15.58
C HIS A 60 10.53 5.37 -14.07
N VAL A 61 9.53 5.97 -13.42
CA VAL A 61 9.31 5.81 -11.97
C VAL A 61 8.80 4.40 -11.67
N GLY A 62 7.88 3.88 -12.50
CA GLY A 62 7.35 2.53 -12.40
C GLY A 62 8.45 1.47 -12.40
N ALA A 63 9.44 1.56 -13.29
CA ALA A 63 10.55 0.61 -13.33
C ALA A 63 11.43 0.62 -12.07
N VAL A 64 11.65 1.79 -11.45
CA VAL A 64 12.40 1.89 -10.18
C VAL A 64 11.59 1.28 -9.04
N VAL A 65 10.32 1.66 -8.93
CA VAL A 65 9.42 1.18 -7.87
C VAL A 65 9.17 -0.33 -7.99
N GLU A 66 8.98 -0.85 -9.20
CA GLU A 66 8.82 -2.29 -9.47
C GLU A 66 10.10 -3.07 -9.07
N ALA A 67 11.27 -2.60 -9.48
CA ALA A 67 12.54 -3.25 -9.15
C ALA A 67 12.78 -3.34 -7.64
N VAL A 68 12.46 -2.28 -6.89
CA VAL A 68 12.71 -2.23 -5.44
C VAL A 68 11.59 -2.95 -4.67
N CYS A 69 10.31 -2.67 -4.95
CA CYS A 69 9.20 -3.16 -4.15
C CYS A 69 8.73 -4.57 -4.53
N CYS A 70 8.81 -4.95 -5.81
CA CYS A 70 8.29 -6.25 -6.28
C CYS A 70 9.41 -7.29 -6.43
N HIS A 71 10.60 -6.86 -6.80
CA HIS A 71 11.76 -7.74 -6.98
C HIS A 71 12.80 -7.66 -5.85
N GLU A 72 12.54 -6.88 -4.80
CA GLU A 72 13.40 -6.74 -3.62
C GLU A 72 14.85 -6.35 -3.95
N GLN A 73 15.04 -5.60 -5.03
CA GLN A 73 16.39 -5.22 -5.46
C GLN A 73 16.89 -4.02 -4.65
N ASP A 74 18.17 -4.05 -4.28
CA ASP A 74 18.80 -2.94 -3.59
C ASP A 74 18.87 -1.68 -4.48
N VAL A 75 18.62 -0.52 -3.87
CA VAL A 75 18.66 0.77 -4.57
C VAL A 75 20.01 1.00 -5.24
N SER A 76 21.11 0.58 -4.61
CA SER A 76 22.46 0.72 -5.17
C SER A 76 22.66 -0.14 -6.42
N ALA A 77 22.04 -1.34 -6.45
CA ALA A 77 22.05 -2.20 -7.63
C ALA A 77 21.21 -1.62 -8.77
N VAL A 78 20.06 -1.02 -8.45
CA VAL A 78 19.23 -0.29 -9.43
C VAL A 78 20.00 0.92 -9.98
N ALA A 79 20.64 1.69 -9.11
CA ALA A 79 21.46 2.85 -9.48
C ALA A 79 22.64 2.47 -10.38
N GLY A 80 23.35 1.40 -10.05
CA GLY A 80 24.46 0.87 -10.85
C GLY A 80 24.03 0.51 -12.27
N ARG A 81 22.91 -0.21 -12.43
CA ARG A 81 22.39 -0.58 -13.76
C ARG A 81 21.91 0.61 -14.59
N GLN A 82 21.39 1.65 -13.93
CA GLN A 82 20.92 2.86 -14.60
C GLN A 82 22.04 3.89 -14.87
N GLY A 83 23.26 3.65 -14.38
CA GLY A 83 24.35 4.63 -14.46
C GLY A 83 24.04 5.93 -13.73
N ARG A 84 23.27 5.86 -12.63
CA ARG A 84 22.83 7.01 -11.85
C ARG A 84 23.39 6.96 -10.42
N HIS A 85 23.47 8.14 -9.79
CA HIS A 85 23.76 8.21 -8.36
C HIS A 85 22.61 7.65 -7.54
N ARG A 86 22.95 6.93 -6.45
CA ARG A 86 22.00 6.32 -5.52
C ARG A 86 20.97 7.33 -5.01
N ASP A 87 21.38 8.54 -4.65
CA ASP A 87 20.48 9.56 -4.10
C ASP A 87 19.41 9.99 -5.10
N ARG A 88 19.75 10.04 -6.41
CA ARG A 88 18.75 10.32 -7.46
C ARG A 88 17.75 9.18 -7.58
N VAL A 89 18.18 7.94 -7.46
CA VAL A 89 17.28 6.78 -7.49
C VAL A 89 16.40 6.74 -6.24
N MET A 90 16.93 7.11 -5.07
CA MET A 90 16.11 7.25 -3.87
C MET A 90 15.06 8.34 -4.00
N GLY A 91 15.41 9.52 -4.54
CA GLY A 91 14.41 10.57 -4.79
C GLY A 91 13.29 10.10 -5.73
N VAL A 92 13.63 9.40 -6.81
CA VAL A 92 12.63 8.81 -7.72
C VAL A 92 11.76 7.77 -7.02
N LEU A 93 12.34 6.94 -6.14
CA LEU A 93 11.61 5.95 -5.37
C LEU A 93 10.64 6.61 -4.38
N GLU A 94 11.08 7.65 -3.66
CA GLU A 94 10.26 8.41 -2.71
C GLU A 94 9.06 9.08 -3.40
N ASP A 95 9.30 9.76 -4.53
CA ASP A 95 8.25 10.37 -5.35
C ASP A 95 7.25 9.32 -5.87
N GLY A 96 7.76 8.17 -6.29
CA GLY A 96 6.95 7.03 -6.72
C GLY A 96 6.06 6.48 -5.59
N LEU A 97 6.62 6.27 -4.40
CA LEU A 97 5.87 5.78 -3.25
C LEU A 97 4.81 6.78 -2.78
N LYS A 98 5.08 8.08 -2.87
CA LYS A 98 4.09 9.12 -2.59
C LYS A 98 2.95 9.10 -3.60
N THR A 99 3.27 9.01 -4.89
CA THR A 99 2.27 8.89 -5.97
C THR A 99 1.41 7.64 -5.80
N LEU A 100 2.00 6.50 -5.40
CA LEU A 100 1.24 5.29 -5.06
C LEU A 100 0.36 5.46 -3.83
N ALA A 101 0.86 6.14 -2.79
CA ALA A 101 0.07 6.40 -1.59
C ALA A 101 -1.19 7.23 -1.95
N ASP A 102 -1.05 8.24 -2.81
CA ASP A 102 -2.18 9.01 -3.32
C ASP A 102 -3.11 8.16 -4.20
N HIS A 103 -2.56 7.34 -5.11
CA HIS A 103 -3.34 6.41 -5.94
C HIS A 103 -4.19 5.46 -5.09
N TYR A 104 -3.63 4.95 -4.01
CA TYR A 104 -4.30 4.06 -3.07
C TYR A 104 -5.14 4.77 -2.01
N ARG A 105 -5.19 6.11 -2.04
CA ARG A 105 -5.85 6.96 -1.02
C ARG A 105 -5.36 6.68 0.41
N LEU A 106 -4.10 6.28 0.54
CA LEU A 106 -3.45 6.06 1.84
C LEU A 106 -3.03 7.37 2.51
N THR A 107 -3.18 8.50 1.82
CA THR A 107 -2.87 9.85 2.32
C THR A 107 -4.02 10.52 3.07
N GLY A 108 -5.09 9.78 3.37
CA GLY A 108 -6.23 10.24 4.16
C GLY A 108 -6.34 9.58 5.53
N ARG A 109 -5.94 10.31 6.59
CA ARG A 109 -6.72 10.50 7.83
C ARG A 109 -7.39 9.25 8.43
N ASP A 110 -6.58 8.36 8.99
CA ASP A 110 -6.98 7.44 10.07
C ASP A 110 -5.95 7.52 11.21
N ASP A 111 -5.62 8.76 11.61
CA ASP A 111 -5.19 9.03 12.98
C ASP A 111 -6.49 9.05 13.81
N PRO A 112 -6.79 8.02 14.63
CA PRO A 112 -7.62 8.28 15.79
C PRO A 112 -6.84 9.31 16.60
N ALA A 113 -7.31 10.56 16.59
CA ALA A 113 -6.83 11.58 17.50
C ALA A 113 -6.72 10.93 18.88
N PRO A 114 -5.60 11.10 19.62
CA PRO A 114 -5.55 10.62 20.99
C PRO A 114 -6.71 11.28 21.71
N ASP A 115 -7.68 10.46 22.15
CA ASP A 115 -8.77 10.87 23.02
C ASP A 115 -8.11 11.62 24.18
N LYS A 116 -8.16 12.95 24.12
CA LYS A 116 -7.78 13.77 25.25
C LYS A 116 -8.86 13.50 26.28
N GLY A 117 -8.53 12.57 27.18
CA GLY A 117 -9.39 12.12 28.26
C GLY A 117 -10.15 13.28 28.85
N THR A 118 -11.43 13.35 28.51
CA THR A 118 -12.33 14.30 29.15
C THR A 118 -12.92 13.59 30.34
N ARG A 119 -12.09 13.56 31.39
CA ARG A 119 -12.44 13.65 32.81
C ARG A 119 -13.92 13.38 33.10
N GLY A 120 -14.21 12.16 33.54
CA GLY A 120 -15.57 11.75 33.91
C GLY A 120 -16.24 12.72 34.88
N PRO A 121 -17.56 12.93 34.78
CA PRO A 121 -18.28 13.72 35.76
C PRO A 121 -18.37 12.92 37.06
N ARG A 122 -17.76 13.47 38.12
CA ARG A 122 -17.93 12.99 39.50
C ARG A 122 -19.42 12.99 39.86
N PRO A 123 -19.98 11.92 40.47
CA PRO A 123 -21.32 12.01 41.04
C PRO A 123 -21.29 13.00 42.21
N ARG A 124 -22.09 14.06 42.09
CA ARG A 124 -22.42 14.94 43.22
C ARG A 124 -23.31 14.14 44.18
N ALA A 125 -22.86 14.02 45.43
CA ALA A 125 -23.71 13.63 46.53
C ALA A 125 -24.90 14.59 46.59
N ILE A 126 -26.10 14.08 46.30
CA ILE A 126 -27.36 14.75 46.61
C ILE A 126 -27.69 14.32 48.03
N GLY A 127 -27.40 15.22 48.97
CA GLY A 127 -28.08 15.19 50.26
C GLY A 127 -29.48 15.78 50.13
N VAL A 128 -30.20 15.67 51.25
CA VAL A 128 -31.48 16.25 51.63
C VAL A 128 -32.67 15.28 51.49
N PRO A 129 -33.64 15.24 52.43
CA PRO A 129 -33.75 15.91 53.73
C PRO A 129 -33.56 15.02 54.96
#